data_AF-A0AA38XDF2-F1
#
_entry.id   AF-A0AA38XDF2-F1
#
_cell.length_a   1.000
_cell.length_b   1.000
_cell.length_c   1.000
_cell.angle_alpha   90.00
_cell.angle_beta   90.00
_cell.angle_gamma   90.00
#
_symmetry.space_group_name_H-M   'P 1'
#
loop_
_entity.id
_entity.type
_entity.pdbx_description
1 polymer ?
#
loop_
_entity_poly.entity_id
_entity_poly.type
_entity_poly.pdbx_seq_one_letter_code
_entity_poly.pdbx_strand_id
1 'polypeptide(L)'
;MPLIFESHDSLPYIDPEITEAERDRAKALITRNLPNDHTTTPHPSLAPLPAANFSEIFRQEIDRVAAGGSRQQGIDVSRYEAPDEPASESDEATLRQALRTAYISSTFLSDRHVNLQLLDEFGKNAWLIGNSQTEEILQGLERGLAGLKSETENVNKARKAAQEHSKGELLTLQENWKRGIGKILEIQVASDELRRQILEHQREPAA
;
A
#
# COMPACT_ATOMS: atom_id res chain seq x y z
N MET A 1 25.40 6.93 -2.83
CA MET A 1 25.39 7.31 -4.26
C MET A 1 24.15 8.14 -4.50
N PRO A 2 24.24 9.38 -5.03
CA PRO A 2 23.05 10.14 -5.34
C PRO A 2 22.39 9.51 -6.57
N LEU A 3 21.16 9.01 -6.41
CA LEU A 3 20.31 8.39 -7.45
C LEU A 3 19.87 9.37 -8.57
N ILE A 4 20.51 10.54 -8.68
CA ILE A 4 19.98 11.70 -9.42
C ILE A 4 20.41 11.67 -10.90
N PHE A 5 21.36 10.81 -11.28
CA PHE A 5 21.88 10.72 -12.65
C PHE A 5 21.51 9.42 -13.40
N GLU A 6 20.78 8.49 -12.79
CA GLU A 6 20.25 7.34 -13.52
C GLU A 6 18.97 7.76 -14.26
N SER A 7 19.04 7.84 -15.59
CA SER A 7 17.87 7.98 -16.43
C SER A 7 17.08 6.67 -16.41
N HIS A 8 16.16 6.54 -15.46
CA HIS A 8 15.17 5.46 -15.43
C HIS A 8 14.06 5.73 -16.44
N ASP A 9 14.40 5.83 -17.72
CA ASP A 9 13.40 6.05 -18.75
C ASP A 9 12.75 4.71 -19.10
N SER A 10 11.73 4.35 -18.34
CA SER A 10 10.74 3.35 -18.76
C SER A 10 9.64 4.11 -19.49
N LEU A 11 9.31 3.67 -20.70
CA LEU A 11 8.34 4.34 -21.57
C LEU A 11 7.09 3.46 -21.78
N PRO A 12 6.20 3.30 -20.78
CA PRO A 12 5.07 2.38 -20.86
C PRO A 12 4.12 2.56 -22.04
N TYR A 13 4.06 3.75 -22.66
CA TYR A 13 3.21 4.00 -23.84
C TYR A 13 3.93 3.71 -25.17
N ILE A 14 5.25 3.47 -25.16
CA ILE A 14 6.06 3.13 -26.34
C ILE A 14 6.52 1.67 -26.28
N ASP A 15 7.00 1.24 -25.10
CA ASP A 15 7.56 -0.08 -24.86
C ASP A 15 6.48 -1.17 -25.01
N PRO A 16 6.83 -2.35 -25.53
CA PRO A 16 5.91 -3.48 -25.57
C PRO A 16 5.58 -3.96 -24.16
N GLU A 17 4.43 -4.63 -24.02
CA GLU A 17 4.06 -5.26 -22.75
C GLU A 17 5.11 -6.31 -22.36
N ILE A 18 5.60 -6.22 -21.13
CA ILE A 18 6.59 -7.14 -20.57
C ILE A 18 5.96 -8.52 -20.41
N THR A 19 6.56 -9.52 -21.05
CA THR A 19 6.12 -10.92 -20.92
C THR A 19 6.44 -11.48 -19.53
N GLU A 20 5.72 -12.51 -19.09
CA GLU A 20 5.98 -13.10 -17.76
C GLU A 20 7.40 -13.68 -17.66
N ALA A 21 7.93 -14.25 -18.74
CA ALA A 21 9.31 -14.76 -18.78
C ALA A 21 10.36 -13.64 -18.62
N GLU A 22 10.13 -12.46 -19.21
CA GLU A 22 11.00 -11.29 -19.03
C GLU A 22 10.90 -10.74 -17.61
N ARG A 23 9.68 -10.70 -17.05
CA ARG A 23 9.44 -10.32 -15.66
C ARG A 23 10.20 -11.21 -14.69
N ASP A 24 10.15 -12.53 -14.89
CA ASP A 24 10.84 -13.49 -14.03
C ASP A 24 12.36 -13.39 -14.15
N ARG A 25 12.88 -13.17 -15.36
CA ARG A 25 14.32 -12.89 -15.57
C ARG A 25 14.74 -11.61 -14.85
N ALA A 26 13.95 -10.54 -14.95
CA ALA A 26 14.22 -9.28 -14.26
C ALA A 26 14.20 -9.47 -12.73
N LYS A 27 13.20 -10.16 -12.19
CA LYS A 27 13.13 -10.51 -10.76
C LYS A 27 14.36 -11.32 -10.32
N ALA A 28 14.76 -12.33 -11.07
CA ALA A 28 15.93 -13.15 -10.74
C ALA A 28 17.23 -12.31 -10.72
N LEU A 29 17.39 -11.37 -11.65
CA LEU A 29 18.51 -10.43 -11.64
C LEU A 29 18.47 -9.50 -10.44
N ILE A 30 17.29 -8.98 -10.07
CA ILE A 30 17.13 -8.16 -8.87
C ILE A 30 17.55 -8.98 -7.63
N THR A 31 17.00 -10.18 -7.46
CA THR A 31 17.32 -11.07 -6.33
C THR A 31 18.81 -11.37 -6.23
N ARG A 32 19.51 -11.56 -7.36
CA ARG A 32 20.96 -11.80 -7.38
C ARG A 32 21.76 -10.60 -6.88
N ASN A 33 21.28 -9.38 -7.10
CA ASN A 33 21.97 -8.15 -6.70
C ASN A 33 21.54 -7.64 -5.31
N LEU A 34 20.50 -8.22 -4.72
CA LEU A 34 20.12 -7.90 -3.35
C LEU A 34 21.17 -8.44 -2.38
N PRO A 35 21.56 -7.65 -1.35
CA PRO A 35 22.47 -8.14 -0.33
C PRO A 35 21.78 -9.23 0.51
N ASN A 36 22.58 -10.13 1.11
CA ASN A 36 22.06 -11.27 1.88
C ASN A 36 21.18 -10.85 3.07
N ASP A 37 21.38 -9.64 3.59
CA ASP A 37 20.68 -9.09 4.75
C ASP A 37 19.50 -8.17 4.39
N HIS A 38 19.12 -8.07 3.10
CA HIS A 38 18.08 -7.14 2.63
C HIS A 38 16.70 -7.29 3.30
N THR A 39 16.42 -8.44 3.92
CA THR A 39 15.18 -8.70 4.67
C THR A 39 15.27 -8.31 6.15
N THR A 40 16.48 -8.15 6.67
CA THR A 40 16.74 -7.95 8.10
C THR A 40 17.27 -6.56 8.42
N THR A 41 18.04 -5.97 7.50
CA THR A 41 18.63 -4.64 7.68
C THR A 41 17.82 -3.61 6.90
N PRO A 42 17.23 -2.59 7.55
CA PRO A 42 16.56 -1.51 6.86
C PRO A 42 17.57 -0.71 6.02
N HIS A 43 17.14 -0.23 4.85
CA HIS A 43 18.01 0.56 3.98
C HIS A 43 18.49 1.85 4.68
N PRO A 44 19.77 2.26 4.57
CA PRO A 44 20.31 3.42 5.29
C PRO A 44 19.63 4.77 5.00
N SER A 45 18.87 4.88 3.91
CA SER A 45 18.08 6.07 3.59
C SER A 45 16.75 6.14 4.33
N LEU A 46 16.32 5.05 4.97
CA LEU A 46 15.13 5.06 5.80
C LEU A 46 15.48 5.77 7.12
N ALA A 47 14.58 6.64 7.56
CA ALA A 47 14.69 7.21 8.89
C ALA A 47 14.70 6.06 9.92
N PRO A 48 15.45 6.20 11.04
CA PRO A 48 15.41 5.20 12.11
C PRO A 48 13.97 5.05 12.59
N LEU A 49 13.56 3.81 12.88
CA LEU A 49 12.22 3.58 13.41
C LEU A 49 12.05 4.35 14.72
N PRO A 50 10.92 5.06 14.90
CA PRO A 50 10.65 5.73 16.17
C PRO A 50 10.58 4.70 17.29
N ALA A 51 11.15 5.03 18.44
CA ALA A 51 11.05 4.16 19.62
C ALA A 51 9.58 3.99 20.02
N ALA A 52 9.11 2.74 20.06
CA ALA A 52 7.76 2.43 20.49
C ALA A 52 7.64 2.57 22.02
N ASN A 53 7.10 3.70 22.46
CA ASN A 53 6.86 3.96 23.89
C ASN A 53 5.45 3.52 24.26
N PHE A 54 5.28 2.25 24.56
CA PHE A 54 4.02 1.73 25.09
C PHE A 54 3.83 2.15 26.56
N SER A 55 2.60 2.43 26.96
CA SER A 55 2.26 2.56 28.37
C SER A 55 2.43 1.22 29.08
N GLU A 56 2.56 1.25 30.39
CA GLU A 56 2.79 0.05 31.21
C GLU A 56 1.70 -1.01 31.01
N ILE A 57 0.44 -0.60 30.88
CA ILE A 57 -0.70 -1.51 30.63
C ILE A 57 -0.54 -2.23 29.29
N PHE A 58 -0.09 -1.54 28.24
CA PHE A 58 0.13 -2.16 26.94
C PHE A 58 1.33 -3.11 26.98
N ARG A 59 2.41 -2.79 27.70
CA ARG A 59 3.56 -3.68 27.85
C ARG A 59 3.17 -4.99 28.53
N GLN A 60 2.43 -4.91 29.63
CA GLN A 60 1.94 -6.08 30.34
C GLN A 60 1.09 -7.00 29.44
N GLU A 61 0.24 -6.41 28.60
CA GLU A 61 -0.57 -7.16 27.65
C GLU A 61 0.27 -7.80 26.53
N ILE A 62 1.26 -7.08 26.00
CA ILE A 62 2.22 -7.60 25.01
C ILE A 62 2.99 -8.80 25.60
N ASP A 63 3.51 -8.66 26.83
CA ASP A 63 4.27 -9.70 27.52
C ASP A 63 3.38 -10.93 27.82
N ARG A 64 2.12 -10.70 28.23
CA ARG A 64 1.12 -11.76 28.45
C ARG A 64 0.87 -12.55 27.17
N VAL A 65 0.68 -11.88 26.04
CA VAL A 65 0.45 -12.52 24.73
C VAL A 65 1.71 -13.26 24.27
N ALA A 66 2.90 -12.66 24.44
CA ALA A 66 4.18 -13.30 24.11
C ALA A 66 4.42 -14.58 24.92
N ALA A 67 3.99 -14.59 26.19
CA ALA A 67 4.02 -15.78 27.05
C ALA A 67 2.93 -16.81 26.73
N GLY A 68 2.09 -16.59 25.72
CA GLY A 68 1.00 -17.49 25.35
C GLY A 68 -0.18 -17.50 26.33
N GLY A 69 -0.30 -16.48 27.18
CA GLY A 69 -1.37 -16.38 28.17
C GLY A 69 -2.76 -16.28 27.51
N SER A 70 -3.75 -16.97 28.06
CA SER A 70 -5.15 -16.79 27.66
C SER A 70 -5.63 -15.38 28.03
N ARG A 71 -6.54 -14.81 27.23
CA ARG A 71 -7.14 -13.49 27.51
C ARG A 71 -7.71 -13.49 28.92
N GLN A 72 -7.43 -12.43 29.67
CA GLN A 72 -8.12 -12.19 30.93
C GLN A 72 -9.63 -12.02 30.65
N GLN A 73 -10.45 -12.41 31.63
CA GLN A 73 -11.90 -12.30 31.53
C GLN A 73 -12.30 -10.87 31.14
N GLY A 74 -13.25 -10.74 30.22
CA GLY A 74 -13.71 -9.45 29.71
C GLY A 74 -14.44 -8.62 30.78
N ILE A 75 -15.04 -7.51 30.33
CA ILE A 75 -15.87 -6.67 31.20
C ILE A 75 -16.99 -7.51 31.80
N ASP A 76 -17.08 -7.52 33.12
CA ASP A 76 -18.16 -8.15 33.86
C ASP A 76 -19.47 -7.35 33.68
N VAL A 77 -20.43 -7.97 33.01
CA VAL A 77 -21.76 -7.39 32.73
C VAL A 77 -22.82 -7.80 33.74
N SER A 78 -22.53 -8.76 34.63
CA SER A 78 -23.48 -9.27 35.63
C SER A 78 -24.04 -8.16 36.53
N ARG A 79 -23.27 -7.09 36.73
CA ARG A 79 -23.68 -5.88 37.47
C ARG A 79 -24.93 -5.21 36.89
N TYR A 80 -25.15 -5.32 35.59
CA TYR A 80 -26.24 -4.65 34.88
C TYR A 80 -27.42 -5.58 34.56
N GLU A 81 -27.31 -6.84 34.95
CA GLU A 81 -28.39 -7.82 34.82
C GLU A 81 -29.44 -7.60 35.92
N ALA A 82 -30.65 -8.12 35.71
CA ALA A 82 -31.70 -8.03 36.72
C ALA A 82 -31.27 -8.81 37.98
N PRO A 83 -31.41 -8.23 39.19
CA PRO A 83 -31.05 -8.94 40.41
C PRO A 83 -31.99 -10.13 40.62
N ASP A 84 -31.42 -11.30 40.93
CA ASP A 84 -32.20 -12.46 41.35
C ASP A 84 -32.80 -12.24 42.74
N GLU A 85 -34.01 -12.75 42.95
CA GLU A 85 -34.64 -12.73 44.27
C GLU A 85 -33.85 -13.64 45.23
N PRO A 86 -33.40 -13.13 46.40
CA PRO A 86 -32.71 -13.96 47.36
C PRO A 86 -33.68 -15.00 47.94
N ALA A 87 -33.22 -16.25 48.13
CA ALA A 87 -34.01 -17.30 48.74
C ALA A 87 -34.41 -16.94 50.18
N SER A 88 -35.56 -17.44 50.66
CA SER A 88 -36.10 -17.10 51.97
C SER A 88 -35.21 -17.49 53.17
N GLU A 89 -34.24 -18.39 52.96
CA GLU A 89 -33.25 -18.82 53.98
C GLU A 89 -31.85 -18.20 53.76
N SER A 90 -31.74 -17.10 52.99
CA SER A 90 -30.44 -16.48 52.70
C SER A 90 -29.84 -15.77 53.91
N ASP A 91 -28.52 -15.85 54.06
CA ASP A 91 -27.76 -15.13 55.09
C ASP A 91 -27.89 -13.60 54.94
N GLU A 92 -27.76 -12.87 56.06
CA GLU A 92 -27.85 -11.39 56.10
C GLU A 92 -26.89 -10.69 55.13
N ALA A 93 -25.69 -11.25 54.93
CA ALA A 93 -24.71 -10.71 53.99
C ALA A 93 -25.22 -10.80 52.53
N THR A 94 -25.84 -11.92 52.16
CA THR A 94 -26.43 -12.15 50.84
C THR A 94 -27.63 -11.22 50.61
N LEU A 95 -28.47 -11.02 51.63
CA LEU A 95 -29.59 -10.09 51.58
C LEU A 95 -29.12 -8.63 51.40
N ARG A 96 -28.08 -8.20 52.11
CA ARG A 96 -27.50 -6.84 51.95
C ARG A 96 -26.88 -6.64 50.57
N GLN A 97 -26.21 -7.66 50.03
CA GLN A 97 -25.65 -7.64 48.67
C GLN A 97 -26.77 -7.50 47.63
N ALA A 98 -27.81 -8.32 47.72
CA ALA A 98 -28.97 -8.28 46.83
C ALA A 98 -29.69 -6.92 46.88
N LEU A 99 -29.90 -6.37 48.08
CA LEU A 99 -30.48 -5.04 48.27
C LEU A 99 -29.63 -3.94 47.61
N ARG A 100 -28.30 -3.99 47.80
CA ARG A 100 -27.38 -3.04 47.17
C ARG A 100 -27.45 -3.12 45.65
N THR A 101 -27.46 -4.32 45.08
CA THR A 101 -27.60 -4.52 43.63
C THR A 101 -28.95 -4.00 43.12
N ALA A 102 -30.04 -4.22 43.86
CA ALA A 102 -31.37 -3.71 43.53
C ALA A 102 -31.44 -2.17 43.55
N TYR A 103 -30.80 -1.52 44.53
CA TYR A 103 -30.70 -0.06 44.52
C TYR A 103 -29.90 0.46 43.33
N ILE A 104 -28.77 -0.19 43.01
CA ILE A 104 -27.96 0.17 41.85
C ILE A 104 -28.80 0.04 40.57
N SER A 105 -29.45 -1.09 40.35
CA SER A 105 -30.28 -1.31 39.15
C SER A 105 -31.43 -0.32 39.07
N SER A 106 -32.11 -0.03 40.18
CA SER A 106 -33.17 0.98 40.23
C SER A 106 -32.66 2.37 39.84
N THR A 107 -31.52 2.80 40.35
CA THR A 107 -30.95 4.12 39.99
C THR A 107 -30.59 4.19 38.51
N PHE A 108 -29.96 3.16 37.96
CA PHE A 108 -29.66 3.10 36.53
C PHE A 108 -30.92 3.11 35.66
N LEU A 109 -32.00 2.44 36.07
CA LEU A 109 -33.26 2.45 35.34
C LEU A 109 -33.95 3.81 35.40
N SER A 110 -33.88 4.52 36.54
CA SER A 110 -34.37 5.90 36.65
C SER A 110 -33.60 6.84 35.73
N ASP A 111 -32.27 6.77 35.72
CA ASP A 111 -31.43 7.58 34.83
C ASP A 111 -31.67 7.24 33.36
N ARG A 112 -31.83 5.94 33.04
CA ARG A 112 -32.20 5.49 31.69
C ARG A 112 -33.54 6.06 31.26
N HIS A 113 -34.53 6.14 32.15
CA HIS A 113 -35.82 6.72 31.83
C HIS A 113 -35.68 8.21 31.45
N VAL A 114 -34.92 8.98 32.23
CA VAL A 114 -34.62 10.39 31.92
C VAL A 114 -33.88 10.50 30.57
N ASN A 115 -32.87 9.65 30.32
CA ASN A 115 -32.15 9.65 29.06
C ASN A 115 -33.04 9.30 27.86
N LEU A 116 -34.00 8.38 28.02
CA LEU A 116 -34.96 8.04 26.98
C LEU A 116 -35.95 9.17 26.71
N GLN A 117 -36.36 9.92 27.74
CA GLN A 117 -37.17 11.13 27.55
C GLN A 117 -36.40 12.20 26.75
N LEU A 118 -35.13 12.44 27.08
CA LEU A 118 -34.27 13.34 26.31
C LEU A 118 -34.05 12.84 24.88
N LEU A 119 -33.92 11.53 24.69
CA LEU A 119 -33.79 10.94 23.36
C LEU A 119 -35.07 11.08 22.53
N ASP A 120 -36.25 10.94 23.15
CA ASP A 120 -37.53 11.15 22.47
C ASP A 120 -37.71 12.61 22.05
N GLU A 121 -37.33 13.55 22.92
CA GLU A 121 -37.44 14.99 22.66
C GLU A 121 -36.43 15.49 21.62
N PHE A 122 -35.15 15.10 21.73
CA PHE A 122 -34.05 15.67 20.94
C PHE A 122 -33.41 14.71 19.94
N GLY A 123 -33.62 13.40 20.09
CA GLY A 123 -32.88 12.37 19.35
C GLY A 123 -33.08 12.45 17.85
N LYS A 124 -34.31 12.69 17.38
CA LYS A 124 -34.60 12.86 15.95
C LYS A 124 -33.81 14.02 15.35
N ASN A 125 -33.80 15.18 16.02
CA ASN A 125 -33.12 16.37 15.53
C ASN A 125 -31.60 16.19 15.56
N ALA A 126 -31.06 15.62 16.65
CA ALA A 126 -29.64 15.31 16.75
C ALA A 126 -29.18 14.35 15.65
N TRP A 127 -29.98 13.33 15.35
CA TRP A 127 -29.68 12.37 14.28
C TRP A 127 -29.69 13.02 12.90
N LEU A 128 -30.67 13.87 12.59
CA LEU A 128 -30.74 14.60 11.32
C LEU A 128 -29.55 15.54 11.12
N ILE A 129 -29.12 16.23 12.18
CA ILE A 129 -27.92 17.08 12.15
C ILE A 129 -26.67 16.23 11.89
N GLY A 130 -26.50 15.13 12.62
CA GLY A 130 -25.38 14.21 12.43
C GLY A 130 -25.34 13.62 11.01
N ASN A 131 -26.51 13.30 10.44
CA ASN A 131 -26.62 12.86 9.06
C ASN A 131 -26.20 13.95 8.07
N SER A 132 -26.65 15.20 8.27
CA SER A 132 -26.24 16.35 7.44
C SER A 132 -24.72 16.57 7.48
N GLN A 133 -24.11 16.50 8.66
CA GLN A 133 -22.66 16.65 8.81
C GLN A 133 -21.89 15.52 8.13
N THR A 134 -22.40 14.28 8.22
CA THR A 134 -21.79 13.12 7.55
C THR A 134 -21.89 13.24 6.03
N GLU A 135 -23.03 13.73 5.53
CA GLU A 135 -23.24 14.00 4.11
C GLU A 135 -22.29 15.10 3.59
N GLU A 136 -22.07 16.18 4.36
CA GLU A 136 -21.10 17.21 4.01
C GLU A 136 -19.67 16.67 3.92
N ILE A 137 -19.28 15.80 4.87
CA ILE A 137 -17.98 15.11 4.84
C ILE A 137 -17.87 14.23 3.61
N LEU A 138 -18.90 13.43 3.31
CA LEU A 138 -18.94 12.57 2.14
C LEU A 138 -18.76 13.37 0.85
N GLN A 139 -19.53 14.44 0.67
CA GLN A 139 -19.43 15.32 -0.50
C GLN A 139 -18.04 15.98 -0.59
N GLY A 140 -17.42 16.32 0.54
CA GLY A 140 -16.04 16.81 0.58
C GLY A 140 -15.04 15.78 0.06
N LEU A 141 -15.15 14.53 0.51
CA LEU A 141 -14.30 13.42 0.08
C LEU A 141 -14.51 13.09 -1.40
N GLU A 142 -15.77 13.06 -1.88
CA GLU A 142 -16.09 12.80 -3.28
C GLU A 142 -15.54 13.89 -4.21
N ARG A 143 -15.64 15.15 -3.82
CA ARG A 143 -15.02 16.27 -4.54
C ARG A 143 -13.51 16.15 -4.59
N GLY A 144 -12.88 15.82 -3.45
CA GLY A 144 -11.43 15.58 -3.39
C GLY A 144 -10.98 14.44 -4.29
N LEU A 145 -11.72 13.33 -4.28
CA LEU A 145 -11.47 12.17 -5.12
C LEU A 145 -11.64 12.49 -6.61
N ALA A 146 -12.70 13.21 -6.99
CA ALA A 146 -12.91 13.64 -8.36
C ALA A 146 -11.79 14.57 -8.86
N GLY A 147 -11.36 15.52 -8.01
CA GLY A 147 -10.22 16.39 -8.28
C GLY A 147 -8.93 15.60 -8.52
N LEU A 148 -8.59 14.69 -7.59
CA LEU A 148 -7.40 13.87 -7.70
C LEU A 148 -7.43 12.95 -8.94
N LYS A 149 -8.58 12.36 -9.26
CA LYS A 149 -8.74 11.58 -10.49
C LYS A 149 -8.45 12.44 -11.73
N SER A 150 -9.03 13.63 -11.81
CA SER A 150 -8.76 14.56 -12.92
C SER A 150 -7.28 14.93 -13.03
N GLU A 151 -6.61 15.22 -11.90
CA GLU A 151 -5.18 15.50 -11.87
C GLU A 151 -4.35 14.31 -12.36
N THR A 152 -4.64 13.10 -11.88
CA THR A 152 -3.95 11.88 -12.33
C THR A 152 -4.15 11.61 -13.81
N GLU A 153 -5.36 11.84 -14.35
CA GLU A 153 -5.63 11.73 -15.77
C GLU A 153 -4.86 12.75 -16.59
N ASN A 154 -4.79 14.01 -16.13
CA ASN A 154 -4.05 15.06 -16.81
C ASN A 154 -2.56 14.75 -16.87
N VAL A 155 -1.97 14.26 -15.76
CA VAL A 155 -0.58 13.80 -15.72
C VAL A 155 -0.36 12.63 -16.67
N ASN A 156 -1.26 11.64 -16.70
CA ASN A 156 -1.13 10.49 -17.60
C ASN A 156 -1.28 10.90 -19.07
N LYS A 157 -2.21 11.82 -19.40
CA LYS A 157 -2.38 12.38 -20.75
C LYS A 157 -1.12 13.14 -21.18
N ALA A 158 -0.57 13.98 -20.32
CA ALA A 158 0.66 14.71 -20.60
C ALA A 158 1.85 13.75 -20.81
N ARG A 159 1.99 12.73 -19.95
CA ARG A 159 3.01 11.69 -20.10
C ARG A 159 2.87 10.95 -21.43
N LYS A 160 1.65 10.54 -21.77
CA LYS A 160 1.37 9.84 -23.03
C LYS A 160 1.74 10.72 -24.24
N ALA A 161 1.32 11.98 -24.26
CA ALA A 161 1.63 12.90 -25.34
C ALA A 161 3.14 13.12 -25.52
N ALA A 162 3.88 13.29 -24.42
CA ALA A 162 5.34 13.42 -24.46
C ALA A 162 6.02 12.17 -25.04
N GLN A 163 5.60 10.97 -24.60
CA GLN A 163 6.13 9.72 -25.09
C GLN A 163 5.79 9.48 -26.58
N GLU A 164 4.54 9.71 -26.99
CA GLU A 164 4.12 9.56 -28.38
C GLU A 164 4.85 10.55 -29.31
N HIS A 165 5.16 11.76 -28.85
CA HIS A 165 5.95 12.73 -29.62
C HIS A 165 7.37 12.23 -29.88
N SER A 166 8.04 11.67 -28.87
CA SER A 166 9.40 11.12 -28.99
C SER A 166 9.46 9.78 -29.72
N LYS A 167 8.35 9.05 -29.84
CA LYS A 167 8.30 7.72 -30.47
C LYS A 167 8.81 7.72 -31.91
N GLY A 168 8.44 8.71 -32.71
CA GLY A 168 8.87 8.80 -34.12
C GLY A 168 10.38 9.00 -34.25
N GLU A 169 10.96 9.82 -33.38
CA GLU A 169 12.40 10.06 -33.33
C GLU A 169 13.15 8.79 -32.90
N LEU A 170 12.68 8.10 -31.86
CA LEU A 170 13.27 6.83 -31.39
C LEU A 170 13.30 5.77 -32.49
N LEU A 171 12.19 5.58 -33.22
CA LEU A 171 12.11 4.63 -34.33
C LEU A 171 13.06 5.02 -35.47
N THR A 172 13.15 6.32 -35.79
CA THR A 172 14.05 6.81 -36.83
C THR A 172 15.52 6.60 -36.45
N LEU A 173 15.88 6.88 -35.20
CA LEU A 173 17.23 6.63 -34.68
C LEU A 173 17.57 5.15 -34.70
N GLN A 174 16.64 4.27 -34.30
CA GLN A 174 16.81 2.83 -34.33
C GLN A 174 17.03 2.31 -35.76
N GLU A 175 16.23 2.75 -36.73
CA GLU A 175 16.37 2.32 -38.13
C GLU A 175 17.63 2.88 -38.79
N ASN A 176 17.99 4.13 -38.52
CA ASN A 176 19.24 4.71 -39.00
C ASN A 176 20.45 3.98 -38.43
N TRP A 177 20.41 3.59 -37.15
CA TRP A 177 21.45 2.80 -36.51
C TRP A 177 21.58 1.42 -37.16
N LYS A 178 20.48 0.67 -37.33
CA LYS A 178 20.49 -0.63 -38.03
C LYS A 178 21.07 -0.52 -39.44
N ARG A 179 20.63 0.49 -40.21
CA ARG A 179 21.14 0.73 -41.56
C ARG A 179 22.62 1.10 -41.57
N GLY A 180 23.07 1.92 -40.61
CA GLY A 180 24.47 2.29 -40.45
C GLY A 180 25.36 1.07 -40.22
N ILE A 181 24.97 0.19 -39.29
CA ILE A 181 25.68 -1.07 -39.03
C ILE A 181 25.65 -1.99 -40.26
N GLY A 182 24.49 -2.14 -40.90
CA GLY A 182 24.36 -2.95 -42.12
C GLY A 182 25.33 -2.51 -43.21
N LYS A 183 25.41 -1.20 -43.48
CA LYS A 183 26.35 -0.64 -44.46
C LYS A 183 27.81 -0.88 -44.09
N ILE A 184 28.18 -0.76 -42.81
CA ILE A 184 29.54 -1.04 -42.36
C ILE A 184 29.89 -2.51 -42.63
N LEU A 185 28.97 -3.42 -42.36
CA LEU A 185 29.18 -4.85 -42.59
C LEU A 185 29.25 -5.18 -44.08
N GLU A 186 28.40 -4.59 -44.92
CA GLU A 186 28.47 -4.71 -46.38
C GLU A 186 29.82 -4.22 -46.93
N ILE A 187 30.32 -3.08 -46.45
CA ILE A 187 31.62 -2.54 -46.84
C ILE A 187 32.76 -3.48 -46.41
N GLN A 188 32.69 -4.05 -45.21
CA GLN A 188 33.70 -5.01 -44.72
C GLN A 188 33.72 -6.27 -45.59
N VAL A 189 32.56 -6.84 -45.90
CA VAL A 189 32.44 -8.02 -46.77
C VAL A 189 32.97 -7.72 -48.18
N ALA A 190 32.57 -6.58 -48.77
CA ALA A 190 33.05 -6.19 -50.09
C ALA A 190 34.58 -5.94 -50.11
N SER A 191 35.13 -5.36 -49.04
CA SER A 191 36.56 -5.13 -48.90
C SER A 191 37.35 -6.44 -48.79
N ASP A 192 36.83 -7.42 -48.05
CA ASP A 192 37.45 -8.73 -47.91
C ASP A 192 37.36 -9.56 -49.20
N GLU A 193 36.22 -9.50 -49.92
CA GLU A 193 36.09 -10.13 -51.23
C GLU A 193 37.04 -9.51 -52.26
N LEU A 194 37.17 -8.17 -52.27
CA LEU A 194 38.14 -7.49 -53.13
C LEU A 194 39.58 -7.90 -52.78
N ARG A 195 39.93 -8.04 -51.50
CA ARG A 195 41.26 -8.54 -51.08
C ARG A 195 41.49 -9.97 -51.59
N ARG A 196 40.47 -10.83 -51.53
CA ARG A 196 40.55 -12.21 -52.04
C ARG A 196 40.82 -12.23 -53.54
N GLN A 197 40.09 -11.42 -54.31
CA GLN A 197 40.27 -11.29 -55.76
C GLN A 197 41.67 -10.75 -56.13
N ILE A 198 42.19 -9.79 -55.37
CA ILE A 198 43.57 -9.29 -55.56
C ILE A 198 44.60 -10.39 -55.31
N LEU A 199 44.43 -11.18 -54.24
CA LEU A 199 45.32 -12.30 -53.94
C LEU A 199 45.25 -13.41 -54.99
N GLU A 200 44.05 -13.68 -55.55
CA GLU A 200 43.85 -14.64 -56.64
C GLU A 200 44.56 -14.16 -57.92
N HIS A 201 44.39 -12.90 -58.33
CA HIS A 201 45.11 -12.33 -59.47
C HIS A 201 46.63 -12.29 -59.29
N GLN A 202 47.13 -12.05 -58.08
CA GLN A 202 48.59 -12.11 -57.81
C GLN A 202 49.16 -13.53 -57.87
N ARG A 203 48.31 -14.57 -57.79
CA ARG A 203 48.73 -15.97 -57.90
C ARG A 203 48.67 -16.50 -59.33
N GLU A 204 47.99 -15.82 -60.25
CA GLU A 204 48.06 -16.14 -61.67
C GLU A 204 49.46 -15.77 -62.21
N PRO A 205 50.19 -16.71 -62.84
CA PRO A 205 51.49 -16.39 -63.42
C PRO A 205 51.29 -15.43 -64.60
N ALA A 206 52.06 -14.34 -64.62
CA ALA A 206 52.10 -13.42 -65.75
C ALA A 206 52.44 -14.19 -67.03
N ALA A 207 51.51 -14.18 -67.98
CA ALA A 207 51.69 -14.74 -69.33
C ALA A 207 52.63 -13.88 -70.18
#